data_AF-A0A2D7ATY0-F1
#
_entry.id   AF-A0A2D7ATY0-F1
#
_cell.length_a   1.000
_cell.length_b   1.000
_cell.length_c   1.000
_cell.angle_alpha   90.00
_cell.angle_beta   90.00
_cell.angle_gamma   90.00
#
_symmetry.space_group_name_H-M   'P 1'
#
loop_
_entity.id
_entity.type
_entity.pdbx_description
1 polymer ?
#
loop_
_entity_poly.entity_id
_entity_poly.type
_entity_poly.pdbx_seq_one_letter_code
_entity_poly.pdbx_strand_id
1 'polypeptide(L)'
;MGGVYCPSCEAGVEPASKFCLSCGNDLTVRGPITATGHDLNQLKDVIRTREDLSMAEKFDMIAKVEDGANPILLGIAAPADGDEVDIAESVADGEAGEEESSVFQNYEFGESAAAAAAVRATVRGTDGWVLVQKGTLDLSEGLFRDAMNLGMDASTHIHDVSSGEHEGIDPEAMRSIPVLKPPKRSFCPKCGSDIHANTMLQWRKWRDSSGDVVSMQLEASMETALIQVASHYLTVIENMKKDASSVDEEALLKKLEKQVRKEMEAEFEGRSVATKSDDKKKSTASKSSTASKPKKSNATTPKKKSGGLFGGAKRPKKTFEGKAGDKADWFLAEALDTIYDPHGTGKVLKPKTILARSSDGNVRVQDVVRVYDAEGNDGISDLAWTSPLTQYIIEAYDAC
;
A
#
# COMPACT_ATOMS: atom_id res chain seq x y z
N MET A 1 -7.93 7.47 -19.95
CA MET A 1 -8.15 6.09 -20.45
C MET A 1 -6.95 5.72 -21.31
N GLY A 2 -5.87 5.22 -20.70
CA GLY A 2 -4.68 4.76 -21.41
C GLY A 2 -4.87 3.33 -21.90
N GLY A 3 -4.46 3.04 -23.14
CA GLY A 3 -4.44 1.70 -23.71
C GLY A 3 -4.51 1.69 -25.24
N VAL A 4 -4.43 0.48 -25.80
CA VAL A 4 -4.66 0.23 -27.24
C VAL A 4 -6.03 -0.38 -27.46
N TYR A 5 -6.63 -0.06 -28.61
CA TYR A 5 -8.03 -0.34 -28.90
C TYR A 5 -8.16 -1.19 -30.16
N CYS A 6 -9.24 -1.97 -30.21
CA CYS A 6 -9.58 -2.70 -31.42
C CYS A 6 -10.06 -1.72 -32.50
N PRO A 7 -9.49 -1.74 -33.72
CA PRO A 7 -9.92 -0.84 -34.80
C PRO A 7 -11.34 -1.11 -35.30
N SER A 8 -11.96 -2.25 -34.94
CA SER A 8 -13.30 -2.62 -35.40
C SER A 8 -14.41 -2.35 -34.39
N CYS A 9 -14.11 -2.29 -33.09
CA CYS A 9 -15.14 -2.16 -32.05
C CYS A 9 -14.73 -1.24 -30.89
N GLU A 10 -13.55 -0.62 -30.97
CA GLU A 10 -13.01 0.33 -30.00
C GLU A 10 -12.91 -0.21 -28.56
N ALA A 11 -13.08 -1.51 -28.36
CA ALA A 11 -12.83 -2.14 -27.08
C ALA A 11 -11.33 -2.12 -26.78
N GLY A 12 -10.97 -1.88 -25.52
CA GLY A 12 -9.60 -2.04 -25.04
C GLY A 12 -9.10 -3.45 -25.30
N VAL A 13 -7.92 -3.57 -25.91
CA VAL A 13 -7.28 -4.85 -26.23
C VAL A 13 -5.86 -4.86 -25.66
N GLU A 14 -5.35 -6.04 -25.36
CA GLU A 14 -3.96 -6.16 -24.93
C GLU A 14 -3.03 -5.94 -26.15
N PRO A 15 -1.92 -5.19 -26.02
CA PRO A 15 -0.98 -4.91 -27.12
C PRO A 15 -0.38 -6.14 -27.81
N ALA A 16 -0.35 -7.27 -27.11
CA ALA A 16 0.16 -8.55 -27.62
C ALA A 16 -0.95 -9.51 -28.09
N SER A 17 -2.22 -9.11 -28.00
CA SER A 17 -3.35 -9.97 -28.38
C SER A 17 -3.42 -10.17 -29.89
N LYS A 18 -3.60 -11.43 -30.31
CA LYS A 18 -3.78 -11.78 -31.73
C LYS A 18 -5.21 -11.61 -32.22
N PHE A 19 -6.17 -11.61 -31.30
CA PHE A 19 -7.59 -11.48 -31.60
C PHE A 19 -8.25 -10.56 -30.58
N CYS A 20 -9.18 -9.73 -31.02
CA CYS A 20 -10.03 -8.97 -30.11
C CYS A 20 -11.04 -9.91 -29.45
N LEU A 21 -11.03 -9.96 -28.12
CA LEU A 21 -11.96 -10.80 -27.34
C LEU A 21 -13.42 -10.33 -27.43
N SER A 22 -13.65 -9.06 -27.78
CA SER A 22 -14.99 -8.47 -27.84
C SER A 22 -15.70 -8.69 -29.18
N CYS A 23 -14.98 -8.58 -30.30
CA CYS A 23 -15.57 -8.67 -31.64
C CYS A 23 -14.99 -9.78 -32.53
N GLY A 24 -13.96 -10.50 -32.06
CA GLY A 24 -13.30 -11.56 -32.82
C GLY A 24 -12.41 -11.08 -33.98
N ASN A 25 -12.16 -9.77 -34.10
CA ASN A 25 -11.29 -9.23 -35.15
C ASN A 25 -9.85 -9.76 -34.99
N ASP A 26 -9.24 -10.13 -36.11
CA ASP A 26 -7.84 -10.57 -36.16
C ASP A 26 -6.89 -9.37 -36.14
N LEU A 27 -6.20 -9.23 -35.02
CA LEU A 27 -5.27 -8.13 -34.75
C LEU A 27 -3.89 -8.36 -35.39
N THR A 28 -3.67 -9.51 -36.04
CA THR A 28 -2.46 -9.77 -36.83
C THR A 28 -2.57 -9.19 -38.25
N VAL A 29 -3.79 -9.00 -38.75
CA VAL A 29 -4.06 -8.40 -40.07
C VAL A 29 -4.37 -6.91 -39.96
N ARG A 30 -5.14 -6.51 -38.93
CA ARG A 30 -5.41 -5.10 -38.60
C ARG A 30 -5.03 -4.86 -37.15
N GLY A 31 -3.84 -4.28 -36.96
CA GLY A 31 -3.22 -4.08 -35.66
C GLY A 31 -4.08 -3.30 -34.66
N PRO A 32 -3.81 -3.42 -33.36
CA PRO A 32 -4.38 -2.54 -32.36
C PRO A 32 -4.05 -1.07 -32.70
N ILE A 33 -4.97 -0.16 -32.40
CA ILE A 33 -4.76 1.28 -32.58
C ILE A 33 -4.54 1.98 -31.25
N THR A 34 -3.72 3.03 -31.23
CA THR A 34 -3.60 3.91 -30.05
C THR A 34 -4.87 4.75 -29.87
N ALA A 35 -4.99 5.46 -28.74
CA ALA A 35 -6.08 6.42 -28.51
C ALA A 35 -6.20 7.50 -29.61
N THR A 36 -5.11 7.77 -30.32
CA THR A 36 -5.05 8.71 -31.45
C THR A 36 -5.28 8.05 -32.82
N GLY A 37 -5.70 6.79 -32.86
CA GLY A 37 -6.05 6.09 -34.10
C GLY A 37 -4.86 5.58 -34.92
N HIS A 38 -3.63 5.65 -34.39
CA HIS A 38 -2.43 5.17 -35.09
C HIS A 38 -2.22 3.67 -34.87
N ASP A 39 -1.81 2.95 -35.91
CA ASP A 39 -1.53 1.51 -35.80
C ASP A 39 -0.27 1.26 -34.94
N LEU A 40 -0.48 0.52 -33.84
CA LEU A 40 0.55 0.15 -32.88
C LEU A 40 1.72 -0.60 -33.54
N ASN A 41 1.44 -1.49 -34.49
CA ASN A 41 2.48 -2.29 -35.13
C ASN A 41 3.39 -1.42 -36.01
N GLN A 42 2.80 -0.45 -36.71
CA GLN A 42 3.55 0.51 -37.51
C GLN A 42 4.42 1.41 -36.62
N LEU A 43 3.88 1.89 -35.49
CA LEU A 43 4.65 2.70 -34.53
C LEU A 43 5.83 1.92 -33.94
N LYS A 44 5.63 0.64 -33.58
CA LYS A 44 6.70 -0.24 -33.10
C LYS A 44 7.81 -0.41 -34.13
N ASP A 45 7.46 -0.54 -35.41
CA ASP A 45 8.44 -0.69 -36.48
C ASP A 45 9.22 0.62 -36.71
N VAL A 46 8.54 1.77 -36.67
CA VAL A 46 9.20 3.08 -36.72
C VAL A 46 10.19 3.25 -35.57
N ILE A 47 9.80 2.93 -34.33
CA ILE A 47 10.69 3.02 -33.16
C ILE A 47 11.88 2.06 -33.27
N ARG A 48 11.69 0.85 -33.83
CA ARG A 48 12.79 -0.11 -34.05
C ARG A 48 13.80 0.41 -35.06
N THR A 49 13.35 1.08 -36.13
CA THR A 49 14.20 1.61 -37.20
C THR A 49 14.97 2.88 -36.85
N ARG A 50 14.57 3.60 -35.79
CA ARG A 50 15.26 4.80 -35.32
C ARG A 50 16.70 4.52 -34.88
N GLU A 51 17.70 5.11 -35.52
CA GLU A 51 19.12 4.90 -35.17
C GLU A 51 19.61 5.84 -34.06
N ASP A 52 18.81 6.86 -33.73
CA ASP A 52 19.09 7.90 -32.74
C ASP A 52 18.82 7.47 -31.29
N LEU A 53 18.23 6.29 -31.08
CA LEU A 53 17.86 5.77 -29.77
C LEU A 53 18.64 4.50 -29.43
N SER A 54 19.05 4.37 -28.18
CA SER A 54 19.60 3.12 -27.66
C SER A 54 18.52 2.02 -27.62
N MET A 55 18.93 0.75 -27.64
CA MET A 55 17.98 -0.37 -27.53
C MET A 55 17.10 -0.27 -26.29
N ALA A 56 17.62 0.23 -25.18
CA ALA A 56 16.84 0.43 -23.94
C ALA A 56 15.76 1.50 -24.11
N GLU A 57 16.08 2.63 -24.74
CA GLU A 57 15.13 3.72 -25.01
C GLU A 57 14.08 3.31 -26.05
N LYS A 58 14.43 2.46 -27.02
CA LYS A 58 13.46 1.87 -27.96
C LYS A 58 12.43 1.00 -27.23
N PHE A 59 12.87 0.15 -26.30
CA PHE A 59 11.94 -0.67 -25.51
C PHE A 59 11.06 0.18 -24.59
N ASP A 60 11.62 1.23 -24.00
CA ASP A 60 10.86 2.16 -23.15
C ASP A 60 9.81 2.94 -23.95
N MET A 61 10.16 3.43 -25.14
CA MET A 61 9.23 4.11 -26.05
C MET A 61 8.12 3.17 -26.55
N ILE A 62 8.44 1.92 -26.86
CA ILE A 62 7.42 0.92 -27.23
C ILE A 62 6.46 0.67 -26.06
N ALA A 63 6.98 0.52 -24.83
CA ALA A 63 6.16 0.31 -23.65
C ALA A 63 5.22 1.50 -23.41
N LYS A 64 5.72 2.74 -23.52
CA LYS A 64 4.91 3.96 -23.39
C LYS A 64 3.76 3.98 -24.42
N VAL A 65 4.03 3.64 -25.67
CA VAL A 65 2.98 3.60 -26.72
C VAL A 65 1.99 2.44 -26.48
N GLU A 66 2.45 1.30 -25.98
CA GLU A 66 1.60 0.15 -25.60
C GLU A 66 0.68 0.46 -24.41
N ASP A 67 1.17 1.26 -23.45
CA ASP A 67 0.40 1.74 -22.30
C ASP A 67 -0.56 2.90 -22.66
N GLY A 68 -0.52 3.36 -23.91
CA GLY A 68 -1.46 4.35 -24.45
C GLY A 68 -0.95 5.79 -24.45
N ALA A 69 0.36 6.02 -24.31
CA ALA A 69 0.94 7.34 -24.50
C ALA A 69 0.72 7.83 -25.95
N ASN A 70 0.49 9.13 -26.10
CA ASN A 70 0.18 9.72 -27.39
C ASN A 70 1.43 9.73 -28.31
N PRO A 71 1.42 9.02 -29.45
CA PRO A 71 2.58 8.94 -30.34
C PRO A 71 2.95 10.30 -30.99
N ILE A 72 2.03 11.26 -31.02
CA ILE A 72 2.30 12.63 -31.51
C ILE A 72 3.14 13.39 -30.48
N LEU A 73 2.81 13.30 -29.19
CA LEU A 73 3.57 13.93 -28.10
C LEU A 73 4.96 13.30 -27.94
N LEU A 74 5.09 12.01 -28.25
CA LEU A 74 6.38 11.31 -28.28
C LEU A 74 7.23 11.62 -29.52
N GLY A 75 6.74 12.47 -30.43
CA GLY A 75 7.42 12.85 -31.66
C GLY A 75 7.62 11.69 -32.64
N ILE A 76 6.77 10.65 -32.56
CA ILE A 76 6.83 9.45 -33.42
C ILE A 76 5.89 9.59 -34.62
N ALA A 77 4.77 10.29 -34.46
CA ALA A 77 3.79 10.55 -35.50
C ALA A 77 3.59 12.07 -35.70
N ALA A 78 3.37 12.48 -36.96
CA ALA A 78 2.96 13.85 -37.25
C ALA A 78 1.47 14.04 -36.92
N PRO A 79 1.05 15.22 -36.43
CA PRO A 79 -0.36 15.55 -36.32
C PRO A 79 -1.01 15.55 -37.70
N ALA A 80 -2.29 15.19 -37.76
CA ALA A 80 -3.06 15.33 -39.00
C ALA A 80 -3.24 16.83 -39.32
N ASP A 81 -3.12 17.21 -40.59
CA ASP A 81 -3.33 18.58 -41.07
C ASP A 81 -4.78 19.03 -40.74
N GLY A 82 -4.96 19.72 -39.61
CA GLY A 82 -6.26 20.24 -39.19
C GLY A 82 -6.46 20.40 -37.68
N ASP A 83 -5.68 19.69 -36.86
CA ASP A 83 -5.73 19.83 -35.40
C ASP A 83 -4.50 20.63 -34.94
N GLU A 84 -4.65 21.95 -34.84
CA GLU A 84 -3.69 22.84 -34.20
C GLU A 84 -3.75 22.55 -32.69
N VAL A 85 -3.08 21.47 -32.26
CA VAL A 85 -2.92 21.15 -30.85
C VAL A 85 -1.94 22.16 -30.30
N ASP A 86 -2.40 23.07 -29.44
CA ASP A 86 -1.57 24.06 -28.77
C ASP A 86 -0.51 23.36 -27.92
N ILE A 87 0.65 23.11 -28.53
CA ILE A 87 1.78 22.37 -27.97
C ILE A 87 2.25 23.03 -26.66
N ALA A 88 2.02 24.34 -26.50
CA ALA A 88 2.35 25.07 -25.29
C ALA A 88 1.48 24.73 -24.07
N GLU A 89 0.19 24.41 -24.27
CA GLU A 89 -0.72 24.07 -23.17
C GLU A 89 -0.58 22.59 -22.78
N SER A 90 -0.33 21.70 -23.75
CA SER A 90 -0.07 20.27 -23.49
C SER A 90 1.35 19.94 -23.01
N VAL A 91 2.33 20.83 -23.22
CA VAL A 91 3.67 20.70 -22.61
C VAL A 91 3.65 21.22 -21.17
N ALA A 92 2.79 22.19 -20.83
CA ALA A 92 2.52 22.53 -19.44
C ALA A 92 1.81 21.38 -18.70
N ASP A 93 0.90 20.66 -19.38
CA ASP A 93 0.23 19.45 -18.86
C ASP A 93 1.09 18.17 -18.96
N GLY A 94 2.20 18.20 -19.72
CA GLY A 94 3.09 17.05 -19.98
C GLY A 94 4.45 17.12 -19.28
N GLU A 95 4.83 18.29 -18.75
CA GLU A 95 5.91 18.47 -17.77
C GLU A 95 5.41 18.55 -16.32
N ALA A 96 4.09 18.58 -16.12
CA ALA A 96 3.56 17.95 -14.93
C ALA A 96 3.77 16.45 -15.16
N GLY A 97 4.73 15.87 -14.43
CA GLY A 97 4.52 14.47 -14.04
C GLY A 97 3.07 14.35 -13.57
N GLU A 98 2.43 13.22 -13.80
CA GLU A 98 1.32 12.88 -12.91
C GLU A 98 1.94 12.90 -11.50
N GLU A 99 1.93 14.06 -10.84
CA GLU A 99 1.78 14.14 -9.42
C GLU A 99 0.44 13.44 -9.24
N GLU A 100 0.50 12.12 -9.06
CA GLU A 100 -0.50 11.42 -8.30
C GLU A 100 -0.59 12.23 -7.01
N SER A 101 -1.46 13.25 -6.98
CA SER A 101 -1.66 14.08 -5.81
C SER A 101 -1.95 13.07 -4.71
N SER A 102 -1.00 12.90 -3.79
CA SER A 102 -1.07 11.78 -2.87
C SER A 102 -2.43 11.92 -2.17
N VAL A 103 -3.17 10.82 -2.02
CA VAL A 103 -4.56 10.85 -1.49
C VAL A 103 -4.64 11.60 -0.14
N PHE A 104 -3.50 11.77 0.51
CA PHE A 104 -3.28 12.49 1.74
C PHE A 104 -3.21 14.03 1.61
N GLN A 105 -2.85 14.61 0.46
CA GLN A 105 -2.83 16.06 0.25
C GLN A 105 -4.23 16.70 0.32
N ASN A 106 -5.28 15.93 0.01
CA ASN A 106 -6.68 16.38 0.03
C ASN A 106 -7.44 15.95 1.29
N TYR A 107 -6.75 15.50 2.34
CA TYR A 107 -7.43 15.01 3.55
C TYR A 107 -7.92 16.14 4.44
N GLU A 108 -9.24 16.25 4.63
CA GLU A 108 -9.83 17.20 5.57
C GLU A 108 -10.01 16.62 6.98
N PHE A 109 -9.30 17.21 7.94
CA PHE A 109 -9.46 16.86 9.35
C PHE A 109 -10.87 17.16 9.86
N GLY A 110 -11.49 16.15 10.49
CA GLY A 110 -12.77 16.28 11.19
C GLY A 110 -13.98 15.72 10.44
N GLU A 111 -13.85 15.39 9.15
CA GLU A 111 -14.95 14.85 8.34
C GLU A 111 -15.20 13.35 8.59
N SER A 112 -14.15 12.60 8.96
CA SER A 112 -14.26 11.17 9.22
C SER A 112 -15.05 10.88 10.50
N ALA A 113 -16.30 10.43 10.33
CA ALA A 113 -17.17 10.01 11.43
C ALA A 113 -16.55 8.87 12.27
N ALA A 114 -15.79 7.98 11.63
CA ALA A 114 -15.08 6.88 12.30
C ALA A 114 -13.93 7.41 13.17
N ALA A 115 -13.12 8.33 12.64
CA ALA A 115 -12.05 8.96 13.42
C ALA A 115 -12.61 9.76 14.60
N ALA A 116 -13.68 10.54 14.38
CA ALA A 116 -14.34 11.30 15.43
C ALA A 116 -14.93 10.38 16.53
N ALA A 117 -15.50 9.22 16.16
CA ALA A 117 -16.00 8.25 17.12
C ALA A 117 -14.87 7.61 17.94
N ALA A 118 -13.74 7.28 17.30
CA ALA A 118 -12.56 6.72 17.96
C ALA A 118 -11.93 7.72 18.95
N VAL A 119 -11.73 8.97 18.50
CA VAL A 119 -11.24 10.07 19.36
C VAL A 119 -12.19 10.30 20.54
N ARG A 120 -13.50 10.34 20.30
CA ARG A 120 -14.47 10.44 21.39
C ARG A 120 -14.37 9.25 22.34
N ALA A 121 -14.18 8.03 21.85
CA ALA A 121 -14.08 6.86 22.71
C ALA A 121 -12.85 6.89 23.63
N THR A 122 -11.73 7.41 23.16
CA THR A 122 -10.47 7.48 23.93
C THR A 122 -10.39 8.70 24.84
N VAL A 123 -10.95 9.82 24.40
CA VAL A 123 -10.89 11.11 25.11
C VAL A 123 -12.06 11.27 26.11
N ARG A 124 -13.12 10.46 26.00
CA ARG A 124 -14.22 10.39 26.99
C ARG A 124 -13.68 10.06 28.39
N GLY A 125 -13.57 11.08 29.23
CA GLY A 125 -13.13 10.97 30.63
C GLY A 125 -11.82 11.67 30.95
N THR A 126 -11.15 12.30 29.98
CA THR A 126 -9.98 13.14 30.23
C THR A 126 -10.39 14.58 30.53
N ASP A 127 -9.55 15.29 31.29
CA ASP A 127 -9.76 16.71 31.60
C ASP A 127 -9.78 17.58 30.32
N GLY A 128 -9.02 17.18 29.30
CA GLY A 128 -9.03 17.81 27.97
C GLY A 128 -10.41 17.77 27.31
N TRP A 129 -11.15 16.66 27.43
CA TRP A 129 -12.51 16.57 26.89
C TRP A 129 -13.48 17.53 27.56
N VAL A 130 -13.32 17.73 28.87
CA VAL A 130 -14.16 18.66 29.65
C VAL A 130 -13.92 20.10 29.18
N LEU A 131 -12.68 20.45 28.83
CA LEU A 131 -12.33 21.77 28.29
C LEU A 131 -12.88 21.99 26.88
N VAL A 132 -12.85 20.95 26.03
CA VAL A 132 -13.48 20.98 24.69
C VAL A 132 -14.99 21.15 24.82
N GLN A 133 -15.66 20.42 25.71
CA GLN A 133 -17.11 20.53 25.94
C GLN A 133 -17.52 21.90 26.49
N LYS A 134 -16.66 22.52 27.29
CA LYS A 134 -16.86 23.88 27.81
C LYS A 134 -16.57 24.97 26.77
N GLY A 135 -16.09 24.62 25.58
CA GLY A 135 -15.68 25.58 24.55
C GLY A 135 -14.44 26.41 24.93
N THR A 136 -13.67 25.96 25.93
CA THR A 136 -12.45 26.64 26.37
C THR A 136 -11.22 26.19 25.58
N LEU A 137 -11.29 25.01 24.97
CA LEU A 137 -10.28 24.49 24.04
C LEU A 137 -10.96 24.30 22.68
N ASP A 138 -10.58 25.13 21.71
CA ASP A 138 -11.04 24.98 20.33
C ASP A 138 -10.03 24.16 19.54
N LEU A 139 -10.48 23.00 19.05
CA LEU A 139 -9.67 22.11 18.22
C LEU A 139 -9.67 22.54 16.73
N SER A 140 -10.49 23.53 16.38
CA SER A 140 -10.57 24.10 15.03
C SER A 140 -9.73 25.36 14.86
N GLU A 141 -9.14 25.89 15.94
CA GLU A 141 -8.22 27.02 15.87
C GLU A 141 -6.98 26.68 15.02
N GLY A 142 -6.56 27.67 14.21
CA GLY A 142 -5.56 27.52 13.16
C GLY A 142 -4.29 26.82 13.60
N LEU A 143 -3.77 27.11 14.80
CA LEU A 143 -2.53 26.48 15.29
C LEU A 143 -2.62 24.95 15.42
N PHE A 144 -3.71 24.43 15.98
CA PHE A 144 -3.87 22.99 16.17
C PHE A 144 -4.04 22.29 14.82
N ARG A 145 -4.73 22.95 13.89
CA ARG A 145 -4.94 22.47 12.52
C ARG A 145 -3.66 22.52 11.70
N ASP A 146 -2.88 23.59 11.83
CA ASP A 146 -1.55 23.74 11.20
C ASP A 146 -0.57 22.69 11.72
N ALA A 147 -0.56 22.44 13.03
CA ALA A 147 0.24 21.38 13.64
C ALA A 147 -0.18 19.99 13.15
N MET A 148 -1.49 19.73 13.01
CA MET A 148 -1.99 18.46 12.44
C MET A 148 -1.66 18.32 10.95
N ASN A 149 -1.73 19.40 10.17
CA ASN A 149 -1.33 19.41 8.75
C ASN A 149 0.16 19.08 8.61
N LEU A 150 1.04 19.72 9.39
CA LEU A 150 2.47 19.40 9.41
C LEU A 150 2.74 17.96 9.86
N GLY A 151 1.96 17.45 10.81
CA GLY A 151 1.99 16.04 11.16
C GLY A 151 1.59 15.11 10.00
N MET A 152 0.59 15.51 9.23
CA MET A 152 0.18 14.78 8.02
C MET A 152 1.29 14.74 7.00
N ASP A 153 1.95 15.87 6.74
CA ASP A 153 3.08 15.98 5.80
C ASP A 153 4.24 15.05 6.21
N ALA A 154 4.54 14.98 7.51
CA ALA A 154 5.54 14.03 8.02
C ALA A 154 5.15 12.55 7.78
N SER A 155 3.86 12.23 7.91
CA SER A 155 3.33 10.89 7.61
C SER A 155 3.36 10.58 6.10
N THR A 156 3.05 11.54 5.24
CA THR A 156 3.11 11.34 3.78
C THR A 156 4.53 11.09 3.34
N HIS A 157 5.52 11.79 3.89
CA HIS A 157 6.92 11.52 3.59
C HIS A 157 7.34 10.06 3.90
N ILE A 158 6.90 9.48 5.02
CA ILE A 158 7.15 8.06 5.32
C ILE A 158 6.41 7.15 4.33
N HIS A 159 5.21 7.54 3.91
CA HIS A 159 4.45 6.81 2.90
C HIS A 159 5.18 6.78 1.56
N ASP A 160 5.64 7.93 1.08
CA ASP A 160 6.32 8.08 -0.21
C ASP A 160 7.61 7.26 -0.22
N VAL A 161 8.35 7.27 0.89
CA VAL A 161 9.52 6.40 1.08
C VAL A 161 9.17 4.91 1.07
N SER A 162 8.06 4.53 1.71
CA SER A 162 7.56 3.15 1.61
C SER A 162 7.12 2.78 0.19
N SER A 163 6.70 3.74 -0.62
CA SER A 163 6.35 3.56 -2.04
C SER A 163 7.59 3.45 -2.95
N GLY A 164 8.78 3.70 -2.39
CA GLY A 164 10.07 3.61 -3.08
C GLY A 164 10.56 4.93 -3.68
N GLU A 165 9.97 6.06 -3.28
CA GLU A 165 10.43 7.40 -3.62
C GLU A 165 11.40 7.89 -2.54
N HIS A 166 12.55 8.43 -2.92
CA HIS A 166 13.60 8.80 -1.97
C HIS A 166 14.09 10.22 -2.26
N GLU A 167 13.18 11.19 -2.27
CA GLU A 167 13.56 12.59 -2.37
C GLU A 167 13.81 13.18 -0.98
N GLY A 168 14.99 13.78 -0.80
CA GLY A 168 15.27 14.69 0.33
C GLY A 168 15.60 14.07 1.70
N ILE A 169 15.63 12.75 1.87
CA ILE A 169 15.84 12.10 3.18
C ILE A 169 17.08 11.20 3.19
N ASP A 170 17.75 11.10 4.34
CA ASP A 170 18.91 10.23 4.55
C ASP A 170 18.58 8.76 4.21
N PRO A 171 19.20 8.18 3.16
CA PRO A 171 18.91 6.82 2.72
C PRO A 171 19.30 5.77 3.75
N GLU A 172 20.14 6.09 4.76
CA GLU A 172 20.51 5.15 5.82
C GLU A 172 19.43 5.04 6.90
N ALA A 173 18.86 6.17 7.34
CA ALA A 173 17.73 6.20 8.28
C ALA A 173 16.48 5.48 7.73
N MET A 174 16.25 5.61 6.42
CA MET A 174 15.05 5.07 5.75
C MET A 174 15.15 3.59 5.36
N ARG A 175 16.29 2.91 5.58
CA ARG A 175 16.40 1.44 5.35
C ARG A 175 15.47 0.63 6.23
N SER A 176 15.05 1.19 7.36
CA SER A 176 14.12 0.57 8.29
C SER A 176 12.68 0.51 7.75
N ILE A 177 12.33 1.37 6.78
CA ILE A 177 10.99 1.44 6.21
C ILE A 177 10.81 0.31 5.18
N PRO A 178 9.80 -0.56 5.35
CA PRO A 178 9.48 -1.59 4.37
C PRO A 178 9.01 -0.98 3.03
N VAL A 179 9.71 -1.30 1.94
CA VAL A 179 9.28 -0.89 0.59
C VAL A 179 8.07 -1.72 0.13
N LEU A 180 6.92 -1.10 -0.08
CA LEU A 180 5.66 -1.74 -0.47
C LEU A 180 5.44 -1.80 -1.99
N LYS A 181 6.37 -1.26 -2.79
CA LYS A 181 6.26 -1.23 -4.26
C LYS A 181 6.31 -2.65 -4.88
N PRO A 182 5.37 -3.00 -5.78
CA PRO A 182 5.46 -4.22 -6.56
C PRO A 182 6.70 -4.21 -7.48
N PRO A 183 7.40 -5.34 -7.66
CA PRO A 183 8.46 -5.45 -8.66
C PRO A 183 7.90 -5.22 -10.08
N LYS A 184 8.61 -4.46 -10.92
CA LYS A 184 8.23 -4.21 -12.33
C LYS A 184 8.09 -5.47 -13.19
N ARG A 185 8.62 -6.62 -12.73
CA ARG A 185 8.49 -7.91 -13.43
C ARG A 185 7.53 -8.83 -12.68
N SER A 186 6.51 -9.26 -13.41
CA SER A 186 5.45 -10.19 -12.99
C SER A 186 5.93 -11.63 -12.79
N PHE A 187 7.18 -11.94 -13.16
CA PHE A 187 7.79 -13.27 -13.07
C PHE A 187 9.11 -13.25 -12.29
N CYS A 188 9.25 -14.16 -11.32
CA CYS A 188 10.54 -14.40 -10.66
C CYS A 188 11.48 -15.17 -11.61
N PRO A 189 12.62 -14.60 -12.04
CA PRO A 189 13.51 -15.26 -13.01
C PRO A 189 14.14 -16.55 -12.50
N LYS A 190 14.23 -16.72 -11.17
CA LYS A 190 14.85 -17.89 -10.53
C LYS A 190 13.92 -19.09 -10.34
N CYS A 191 12.62 -18.87 -10.15
CA CYS A 191 11.69 -19.96 -9.85
C CYS A 191 10.47 -20.03 -10.78
N GLY A 192 10.34 -19.08 -11.73
CA GLY A 192 9.21 -19.06 -12.66
C GLY A 192 7.84 -18.93 -11.97
N SER A 193 7.82 -18.46 -10.73
CA SER A 193 6.59 -18.38 -9.95
C SER A 193 5.63 -17.39 -10.58
N ASP A 194 4.39 -17.85 -10.72
CA ASP A 194 3.25 -17.18 -11.32
C ASP A 194 2.91 -15.85 -10.61
N ILE A 195 2.24 -14.96 -11.34
CA ILE A 195 1.70 -13.68 -10.87
C ILE A 195 0.92 -13.87 -9.57
N HIS A 196 0.19 -14.98 -9.44
CA HIS A 196 -0.57 -15.29 -8.23
C HIS A 196 0.32 -15.54 -6.99
N ALA A 197 1.46 -16.21 -7.15
CA ALA A 197 2.39 -16.44 -6.03
C ALA A 197 3.09 -15.14 -5.62
N ASN A 198 3.44 -14.28 -6.59
CA ASN A 198 4.05 -12.99 -6.31
C ASN A 198 3.05 -12.03 -5.64
N THR A 199 1.82 -11.94 -6.15
CA THR A 199 0.76 -11.13 -5.52
C THR A 199 0.46 -11.58 -4.10
N MET A 200 0.44 -12.89 -3.82
CA MET A 200 0.27 -13.40 -2.46
C MET A 200 1.47 -13.09 -1.55
N LEU A 201 2.69 -13.04 -2.07
CA LEU A 201 3.87 -12.57 -1.32
C LEU A 201 3.78 -11.07 -1.03
N GLN A 202 3.34 -10.24 -1.98
CA GLN A 202 3.11 -8.82 -1.75
C GLN A 202 1.99 -8.57 -0.75
N TRP A 203 0.89 -9.34 -0.82
CA TRP A 203 -0.18 -9.26 0.16
C TRP A 203 0.29 -9.66 1.56
N ARG A 204 1.17 -10.66 1.66
CA ARG A 204 1.81 -11.00 2.95
C ARG A 204 2.72 -9.90 3.43
N LYS A 205 3.58 -9.36 2.57
CA LYS A 205 4.46 -8.25 2.90
C LYS A 205 3.65 -7.06 3.40
N TRP A 206 2.64 -6.64 2.65
CA TRP A 206 1.71 -5.59 3.05
C TRP A 206 1.02 -5.93 4.37
N ARG A 207 0.45 -7.13 4.54
CA ARG A 207 -0.22 -7.52 5.80
C ARG A 207 0.73 -7.53 7.00
N ASP A 208 1.97 -7.99 6.82
CA ASP A 208 2.93 -8.14 7.91
C ASP A 208 3.65 -6.82 8.21
N SER A 209 3.91 -5.98 7.21
CA SER A 209 4.71 -4.76 7.33
C SER A 209 3.89 -3.46 7.30
N SER A 210 2.60 -3.49 6.92
CA SER A 210 1.73 -2.31 6.98
C SER A 210 1.54 -1.83 8.40
N GLY A 211 1.49 -2.73 9.38
CA GLY A 211 1.41 -2.37 10.79
C GLY A 211 2.61 -1.53 11.23
N ASP A 212 3.82 -1.91 10.80
CA ASP A 212 5.05 -1.19 11.12
C ASP A 212 5.07 0.18 10.42
N VAL A 213 4.74 0.24 9.12
CA VAL A 213 4.68 1.50 8.35
C VAL A 213 3.65 2.46 8.97
N VAL A 214 2.44 1.98 9.27
CA VAL A 214 1.39 2.79 9.90
C VAL A 214 1.80 3.26 11.29
N SER A 215 2.52 2.42 12.05
CA SER A 215 3.02 2.82 13.38
C SER A 215 4.06 3.93 13.26
N MET A 216 5.02 3.82 12.34
CA MET A 216 6.02 4.86 12.07
C MET A 216 5.39 6.15 11.54
N GLN A 217 4.39 6.05 10.67
CA GLN A 217 3.60 7.20 10.18
C GLN A 217 2.88 7.92 11.33
N LEU A 218 2.23 7.17 12.22
CA LEU A 218 1.56 7.73 13.39
C LEU A 218 2.55 8.34 14.39
N GLU A 219 3.69 7.72 14.62
CA GLU A 219 4.76 8.25 15.48
C GLU A 219 5.27 9.58 14.93
N ALA A 220 5.72 9.63 13.67
CA ALA A 220 6.25 10.84 13.06
C ALA A 220 5.23 11.97 12.96
N SER A 221 3.97 11.65 12.63
CA SER A 221 2.90 12.64 12.58
C SER A 221 2.57 13.23 13.95
N MET A 222 2.45 12.37 14.96
CA MET A 222 2.18 12.80 16.33
C MET A 222 3.34 13.59 16.92
N GLU A 223 4.59 13.16 16.72
CA GLU A 223 5.77 13.89 17.18
C GLU A 223 5.85 15.27 16.55
N THR A 224 5.67 15.36 15.23
CA THR A 224 5.74 16.64 14.50
C THR A 224 4.64 17.60 14.97
N ALA A 225 3.40 17.11 15.11
CA ALA A 225 2.30 17.90 15.62
C ALA A 225 2.54 18.37 17.06
N LEU A 226 3.05 17.49 17.94
CA LEU A 226 3.33 17.82 19.33
C LEU A 226 4.50 18.81 19.46
N ILE A 227 5.54 18.69 18.63
CA ILE A 227 6.66 19.64 18.59
C ILE A 227 6.15 21.03 18.21
N GLN A 228 5.28 21.13 17.21
CA GLN A 228 4.73 22.42 16.78
C GLN A 228 3.80 23.05 17.84
N VAL A 229 2.99 22.24 18.51
CA VAL A 229 2.16 22.71 19.62
C VAL A 229 3.03 23.15 20.80
N ALA A 230 4.07 22.38 21.15
CA ALA A 230 4.99 22.70 22.22
C ALA A 230 5.80 23.98 21.93
N SER A 231 6.30 24.14 20.71
CA SER A 231 7.07 25.33 20.30
C SER A 231 6.22 26.60 20.43
N HIS A 232 4.93 26.52 20.06
CA HIS A 232 4.00 27.62 20.24
C HIS A 232 3.80 27.95 21.72
N TYR A 233 3.51 26.96 22.57
CA TYR A 233 3.32 27.23 24.00
C TYR A 233 4.57 27.78 24.67
N LEU A 234 5.76 27.29 24.31
CA LEU A 234 7.02 27.86 24.79
C LEU A 234 7.18 29.32 24.34
N THR A 235 6.86 29.63 23.09
CA THR A 235 6.90 31.00 22.55
C THR A 235 5.92 31.92 23.29
N VAL A 236 4.69 31.45 23.55
CA VAL A 236 3.69 32.20 24.33
C VAL A 236 4.18 32.43 25.76
N ILE A 237 4.73 31.41 26.43
CA ILE A 237 5.27 31.52 27.79
C ILE A 237 6.43 32.51 27.83
N GLU A 238 7.35 32.47 26.85
CA GLU A 238 8.45 33.42 26.75
C GLU A 238 7.96 34.85 26.50
N ASN A 239 6.95 35.04 25.66
CA ASN A 239 6.35 36.35 25.41
C ASN A 239 5.64 36.86 26.66
N MET A 240 4.85 36.03 27.35
CA MET A 240 4.25 36.39 28.63
C MET A 240 5.29 36.73 29.70
N LYS A 241 6.44 36.04 29.70
CA LYS A 241 7.54 36.33 30.63
C LYS A 241 8.23 37.65 30.28
N LYS A 242 8.42 37.95 28.99
CA LYS A 242 8.94 39.24 28.51
C LYS A 242 7.98 40.36 28.84
N ASP A 243 6.68 40.18 28.58
CA ASP A 243 5.63 41.13 28.91
C ASP A 243 5.58 41.37 30.42
N ALA A 244 5.57 40.31 31.24
CA ALA A 244 5.64 40.43 32.69
C ALA A 244 6.91 41.15 33.18
N SER A 245 8.06 40.94 32.53
CA SER A 245 9.30 41.67 32.85
C SER A 245 9.32 43.12 32.35
N SER A 246 8.46 43.47 31.39
CA SER A 246 8.27 44.82 30.85
C SER A 246 7.19 45.61 31.60
N VAL A 247 6.42 44.94 32.45
CA VAL A 247 5.42 45.57 33.31
C VAL A 247 6.15 46.27 34.46
N ASP A 248 6.20 47.60 34.38
CA ASP A 248 6.68 48.46 35.46
C ASP A 248 5.67 48.46 36.61
N GLU A 249 5.88 47.56 37.57
CA GLU A 249 5.04 47.38 38.76
C GLU A 249 4.86 48.68 39.54
N GLU A 250 5.88 49.55 39.58
CA GLU A 250 5.79 50.85 40.25
C GLU A 250 4.86 51.83 39.51
N ALA A 251 4.89 51.83 38.18
CA ALA A 251 4.00 52.66 37.38
C ALA A 251 2.55 52.21 37.46
N LEU A 252 2.30 50.89 37.54
CA LEU A 252 0.97 50.34 37.77
C LEU A 252 0.47 50.63 39.18
N LEU A 253 1.30 50.45 40.22
CA LEU A 253 0.94 50.79 41.59
C LEU A 253 0.59 52.28 41.73
N LYS A 254 1.35 53.18 41.11
CA LYS A 254 1.04 54.62 41.10
C LYS A 254 -0.27 54.96 40.38
N LYS A 255 -0.64 54.20 39.34
CA LYS A 255 -1.93 54.37 38.64
C LYS A 255 -3.10 53.80 39.46
N LEU A 256 -2.90 52.62 40.05
CA LEU A 256 -3.88 51.95 40.89
C LEU A 256 -4.15 52.76 42.17
N GLU A 257 -3.11 53.28 42.83
CA GLU A 257 -3.24 54.13 44.00
C GLU A 257 -3.99 55.43 43.67
N LYS A 258 -3.73 56.04 42.50
CA LYS A 258 -4.50 57.19 42.01
C LYS A 258 -5.96 56.87 41.71
N GLN A 259 -6.27 55.69 41.20
CA GLN A 259 -7.65 55.25 40.96
C GLN A 259 -8.37 54.92 42.26
N VAL A 260 -7.74 54.17 43.17
CA VAL A 260 -8.30 53.82 44.49
C VAL A 260 -8.53 55.07 45.34
N ARG A 261 -7.66 56.09 45.25
CA ARG A 261 -7.92 57.39 45.91
C ARG A 261 -9.15 58.09 45.34
N LYS A 262 -9.31 58.11 44.01
CA LYS A 262 -10.49 58.69 43.34
C LYS A 262 -11.77 57.92 43.66
N GLU A 263 -11.71 56.59 43.73
CA GLU A 263 -12.85 55.75 44.11
C GLU A 263 -13.20 55.90 45.59
N MET A 264 -12.21 55.97 46.50
CA MET A 264 -12.46 56.28 47.92
C MET A 264 -13.04 57.69 48.11
N GLU A 265 -12.57 58.68 47.35
CA GLU A 265 -13.13 60.04 47.38
C GLU A 265 -14.60 60.03 46.91
N ALA A 266 -14.92 59.27 45.86
CA ALA A 266 -16.30 59.09 45.39
C ALA A 266 -17.18 58.28 46.39
N GLU A 267 -16.63 57.28 47.07
CA GLU A 267 -17.35 56.52 48.11
C GLU A 267 -17.59 57.35 49.39
N PHE A 268 -16.70 58.30 49.72
CA PHE A 268 -16.92 59.24 50.83
C PHE A 268 -18.03 60.25 50.53
N GLU A 269 -18.22 60.63 49.26
CA GLU A 269 -19.33 61.48 48.83
C GLU A 269 -20.67 60.72 48.76
N GLY A 270 -20.64 59.41 48.48
CA GLY A 270 -21.83 58.56 48.36
C GLY A 270 -22.44 58.04 49.68
N ARG A 271 -21.76 58.19 50.83
CA ARG A 271 -22.12 57.51 52.08
C ARG A 271 -23.02 58.30 53.06
N SER A 272 -23.58 59.43 52.61
CA SER A 272 -24.46 60.28 53.43
C SER A 272 -25.97 59.99 53.31
N VAL A 273 -26.40 59.00 52.53
CA VAL A 273 -27.83 58.67 52.41
C VAL A 273 -28.05 57.16 52.25
N ALA A 274 -28.39 56.49 53.35
CA ALA A 274 -29.42 55.44 53.46
C ALA A 274 -29.14 54.53 54.67
N THR A 275 -29.73 54.89 55.81
CA THR A 275 -29.98 53.97 56.93
C THR A 275 -31.46 53.61 56.97
N LYS A 276 -31.75 52.32 57.17
CA LYS A 276 -32.90 51.66 57.82
C LYS A 276 -33.37 50.44 57.01
N SER A 277 -33.06 49.24 57.51
CA SER A 277 -34.01 48.38 58.27
C SER A 277 -34.82 47.49 57.30
N ASP A 278 -35.09 46.21 57.50
CA ASP A 278 -35.07 45.39 58.70
C ASP A 278 -35.16 43.90 58.30
N ASP A 279 -34.51 43.07 59.13
CA ASP A 279 -34.97 41.80 59.69
C ASP A 279 -35.38 40.54 58.89
N LYS A 280 -34.92 39.43 59.51
CA LYS A 280 -35.55 38.11 59.68
C LYS A 280 -35.36 36.95 58.67
N LYS A 281 -34.47 36.06 59.14
CA LYS A 281 -34.75 34.70 59.70
C LYS A 281 -34.86 33.47 58.76
N LYS A 282 -33.90 32.56 59.02
CA LYS A 282 -34.03 31.16 59.48
C LYS A 282 -34.06 30.00 58.45
N SER A 283 -33.06 29.13 58.62
CA SER A 283 -33.09 27.64 58.71
C SER A 283 -33.61 26.83 57.50
N THR A 284 -33.14 25.65 57.13
CA THR A 284 -32.55 24.47 57.83
C THR A 284 -32.12 23.51 56.69
N ALA A 285 -30.88 23.02 56.61
CA ALA A 285 -30.37 21.74 57.14
C ALA A 285 -31.02 20.42 56.61
N SER A 286 -30.12 19.56 56.08
CA SER A 286 -30.12 18.08 56.14
C SER A 286 -30.98 17.32 55.09
N LYS A 287 -30.69 16.10 54.63
CA LYS A 287 -29.59 15.11 54.76
C LYS A 287 -29.94 13.92 53.82
N SER A 288 -28.93 13.16 53.36
CA SER A 288 -28.89 11.68 53.17
C SER A 288 -29.89 11.01 52.20
N SER A 289 -29.69 9.84 51.56
CA SER A 289 -28.60 8.86 51.42
C SER A 289 -29.08 7.72 50.49
N THR A 290 -28.18 6.77 50.20
CA THR A 290 -28.42 5.32 49.87
C THR A 290 -28.68 5.01 48.38
N ALA A 291 -27.76 4.47 47.59
CA ALA A 291 -26.95 3.24 47.62
C ALA A 291 -27.65 1.94 47.14
N SER A 292 -26.95 1.25 46.21
CA SER A 292 -26.89 -0.22 45.96
C SER A 292 -28.11 -0.92 45.32
N LYS A 293 -28.01 -1.96 44.46
CA LYS A 293 -26.96 -2.95 44.09
C LYS A 293 -27.41 -3.70 42.78
N PRO A 294 -26.65 -4.69 42.23
CA PRO A 294 -26.63 -5.09 40.82
C PRO A 294 -27.24 -6.49 40.57
N LYS A 295 -27.16 -6.98 39.33
CA LYS A 295 -27.37 -8.41 39.01
C LYS A 295 -26.36 -8.93 37.97
N LYS A 296 -25.89 -10.16 38.24
CA LYS A 296 -24.83 -10.95 37.57
C LYS A 296 -25.45 -12.11 36.78
N SER A 297 -24.56 -12.85 36.08
CA SER A 297 -24.59 -14.28 35.67
C SER A 297 -25.00 -14.53 34.21
N ASN A 298 -24.48 -15.52 33.45
CA ASN A 298 -23.54 -16.63 33.68
C ASN A 298 -23.01 -17.12 32.29
N ALA A 299 -21.72 -17.46 32.12
CA ALA A 299 -21.15 -18.84 32.00
C ALA A 299 -21.49 -19.63 30.69
N THR A 300 -20.56 -19.74 29.72
CA THR A 300 -19.63 -20.88 29.38
C THR A 300 -20.18 -22.05 28.53
N THR A 301 -19.50 -22.41 27.44
CA THR A 301 -18.79 -23.71 27.23
C THR A 301 -18.07 -23.80 25.85
N PRO A 302 -17.05 -24.69 25.66
CA PRO A 302 -16.02 -24.56 24.61
C PRO A 302 -15.82 -25.76 23.64
N LYS A 303 -15.02 -25.50 22.58
CA LYS A 303 -14.15 -26.38 21.74
C LYS A 303 -14.73 -27.42 20.78
N LYS A 304 -14.16 -27.42 19.56
CA LYS A 304 -13.69 -28.64 18.85
C LYS A 304 -12.35 -28.37 18.14
N LYS A 305 -11.37 -29.25 18.36
CA LYS A 305 -10.14 -29.43 17.57
C LYS A 305 -10.32 -30.68 16.70
N SER A 306 -9.90 -30.62 15.45
CA SER A 306 -9.58 -31.74 14.55
C SER A 306 -8.61 -31.18 13.52
N GLY A 307 -7.47 -31.75 13.15
CA GLY A 307 -6.85 -33.06 13.30
C GLY A 307 -5.84 -33.10 12.14
N GLY A 308 -4.55 -33.27 12.45
CA GLY A 308 -3.47 -33.13 11.47
C GLY A 308 -3.55 -34.14 10.33
N LEU A 309 -3.30 -33.66 9.10
CA LEU A 309 -3.31 -34.44 7.86
C LEU A 309 -1.88 -34.60 7.35
N PHE A 310 -1.06 -35.35 8.07
CA PHE A 310 0.22 -35.88 7.57
C PHE A 310 0.19 -37.40 7.74
N GLY A 311 -0.42 -38.09 6.77
CA GLY A 311 -0.42 -39.53 6.65
C GLY A 311 -0.25 -39.89 5.18
N GLY A 312 0.97 -40.28 4.80
CA GLY A 312 1.33 -40.61 3.42
C GLY A 312 0.43 -41.69 2.84
N ALA A 313 -0.22 -41.38 1.72
CA ALA A 313 -0.94 -42.36 0.92
C ALA A 313 0.03 -43.47 0.50
N LYS A 314 -0.36 -44.74 0.70
CA LYS A 314 0.42 -45.89 0.22
C LYS A 314 0.58 -45.78 -1.29
N ARG A 315 1.83 -45.77 -1.78
CA ARG A 315 2.17 -45.68 -3.20
C ARG A 315 1.55 -46.86 -3.97
N PRO A 316 0.86 -46.63 -5.10
CA PRO A 316 0.42 -47.72 -5.96
C PRO A 316 1.66 -48.45 -6.52
N LYS A 317 1.63 -49.80 -6.51
CA LYS A 317 2.66 -50.62 -7.14
C LYS A 317 2.15 -51.05 -8.51
N LYS A 318 2.90 -50.77 -9.57
CA LYS A 318 2.64 -51.23 -10.94
C LYS A 318 3.88 -51.99 -11.41
N THR A 319 3.67 -52.98 -12.27
CA THR A 319 4.74 -53.84 -12.80
C THR A 319 4.64 -53.88 -14.32
N PHE A 320 5.77 -53.74 -14.99
CA PHE A 320 5.84 -53.79 -16.44
C PHE A 320 6.00 -55.24 -16.96
N GLU A 321 5.09 -55.70 -17.82
CA GLU A 321 5.14 -57.02 -18.48
C GLU A 321 5.26 -56.87 -20.01
N GLY A 322 6.30 -56.17 -20.48
CA GLY A 322 6.54 -55.92 -21.91
C GLY A 322 8.00 -56.09 -22.33
N LYS A 323 8.31 -55.76 -23.60
CA LYS A 323 9.71 -55.76 -24.08
C LYS A 323 10.45 -54.58 -23.45
N ALA A 324 11.72 -54.77 -23.10
CA ALA A 324 12.52 -53.76 -22.40
C ALA A 324 12.49 -52.37 -23.07
N GLY A 325 12.52 -52.30 -24.41
CA GLY A 325 12.47 -51.03 -25.15
C GLY A 325 11.14 -50.27 -25.11
N ASP A 326 10.06 -50.91 -24.64
CA ASP A 326 8.74 -50.27 -24.52
C ASP A 326 8.48 -49.76 -23.08
N LYS A 327 9.42 -49.99 -22.14
CA LYS A 327 9.26 -49.66 -20.72
C LYS A 327 9.13 -48.15 -20.49
N ALA A 328 9.92 -47.34 -21.20
CA ALA A 328 9.88 -45.89 -21.09
C ALA A 328 8.51 -45.32 -21.50
N ASP A 329 7.98 -45.75 -22.65
CA ASP A 329 6.69 -45.27 -23.16
C ASP A 329 5.51 -45.80 -22.33
N TRP A 330 5.60 -47.04 -21.84
CA TRP A 330 4.62 -47.58 -20.89
C TRP A 330 4.63 -46.80 -19.57
N PHE A 331 5.80 -46.50 -19.00
CA PHE A 331 5.91 -45.80 -17.73
C PHE A 331 5.31 -44.39 -17.80
N LEU A 332 5.56 -43.67 -18.91
CA LEU A 332 5.00 -42.35 -19.16
C LEU A 332 3.48 -42.35 -19.35
N ALA A 333 2.90 -43.46 -19.81
CA ALA A 333 1.46 -43.61 -19.99
C ALA A 333 0.75 -44.09 -18.71
N GLU A 334 1.32 -45.08 -18.04
CA GLU A 334 0.60 -45.90 -17.06
C GLU A 334 1.15 -45.80 -15.64
N ALA A 335 2.36 -45.29 -15.39
CA ALA A 335 3.01 -45.44 -14.08
C ALA A 335 3.48 -44.13 -13.41
N LEU A 336 3.18 -42.96 -13.99
CA LEU A 336 3.55 -41.66 -13.39
C LEU A 336 2.89 -41.37 -12.02
N ASP A 337 1.82 -42.09 -11.68
CA ASP A 337 1.15 -42.04 -10.37
C ASP A 337 1.88 -42.80 -9.26
N THR A 338 2.89 -43.61 -9.62
CA THR A 338 3.75 -44.33 -8.67
C THR A 338 4.89 -43.46 -8.12
N ILE A 339 5.15 -42.30 -8.75
CA ILE A 339 6.20 -41.36 -8.36
C ILE A 339 5.84 -40.72 -7.01
N TYR A 340 6.84 -40.65 -6.13
CA TYR A 340 6.64 -40.04 -4.81
C TYR A 340 6.41 -38.53 -4.91
N ASP A 341 5.29 -38.08 -4.35
CA ASP A 341 4.99 -36.65 -4.15
C ASP A 341 5.40 -36.23 -2.72
N PRO A 342 6.55 -35.58 -2.54
CA PRO A 342 7.02 -35.13 -1.22
C PRO A 342 6.12 -34.05 -0.59
N HIS A 343 5.27 -33.39 -1.38
CA HIS A 343 4.39 -32.32 -0.94
C HIS A 343 2.96 -32.80 -0.65
N GLY A 344 2.65 -34.08 -0.90
CA GLY A 344 1.34 -34.67 -0.61
C GLY A 344 0.19 -33.97 -1.35
N THR A 345 0.46 -33.33 -2.48
CA THR A 345 -0.52 -32.62 -3.31
C THR A 345 -1.51 -33.56 -3.99
N GLY A 346 -1.15 -34.85 -4.11
CA GLY A 346 -1.97 -35.88 -4.74
C GLY A 346 -2.11 -35.69 -6.25
N LYS A 347 -1.31 -34.79 -6.85
CA LYS A 347 -1.32 -34.54 -8.29
C LYS A 347 -0.31 -35.44 -8.97
N VAL A 348 -0.78 -36.26 -9.90
CA VAL A 348 0.06 -37.09 -10.76
C VAL A 348 0.88 -36.22 -11.71
N LEU A 349 2.18 -36.50 -11.81
CA LEU A 349 3.06 -35.80 -12.74
C LEU A 349 2.65 -36.11 -14.18
N LYS A 350 2.67 -35.10 -15.05
CA LYS A 350 2.41 -35.27 -16.49
C LYS A 350 3.72 -35.44 -17.27
N PRO A 351 3.76 -36.19 -18.39
CA PRO A 351 4.98 -36.37 -19.18
C PRO A 351 5.63 -35.05 -19.64
N LYS A 352 4.80 -34.05 -19.98
CA LYS A 352 5.24 -32.73 -20.46
C LYS A 352 5.59 -31.75 -19.34
N THR A 353 5.55 -32.17 -18.07
CA THR A 353 5.89 -31.31 -16.93
C THR A 353 7.37 -30.96 -17.01
N ILE A 354 7.69 -29.67 -16.90
CA ILE A 354 9.06 -29.18 -16.93
C ILE A 354 9.64 -29.32 -15.52
N LEU A 355 10.75 -30.05 -15.40
CA LEU A 355 11.47 -30.29 -14.15
C LEU A 355 12.50 -29.20 -13.87
N ALA A 356 13.18 -28.72 -14.91
CA ALA A 356 14.20 -27.68 -14.81
C ALA A 356 14.24 -26.82 -16.08
N ARG A 357 14.62 -25.55 -15.94
CA ARG A 357 14.75 -24.57 -17.04
C ARG A 357 16.11 -23.89 -16.98
N SER A 358 16.74 -23.73 -18.13
CA SER A 358 17.92 -22.87 -18.32
C SER A 358 17.73 -21.98 -19.55
N SER A 359 18.70 -21.10 -19.80
CA SER A 359 18.80 -20.32 -21.05
C SER A 359 18.88 -21.20 -22.30
N ASP A 360 19.35 -22.43 -22.14
CA ASP A 360 19.67 -23.35 -23.24
C ASP A 360 18.55 -24.37 -23.50
N GLY A 361 17.55 -24.46 -22.61
CA GLY A 361 16.39 -25.31 -22.82
C GLY A 361 15.61 -25.69 -21.55
N ASN A 362 14.56 -26.48 -21.75
CA ASN A 362 13.73 -27.03 -20.67
C ASN A 362 13.88 -28.55 -20.63
N VAL A 363 14.08 -29.10 -19.43
CA VAL A 363 14.07 -30.55 -19.19
C VAL A 363 12.67 -30.96 -18.73
N ARG A 364 12.06 -31.95 -19.39
CA ARG A 364 10.74 -32.49 -19.00
C ARG A 364 10.83 -33.89 -18.42
N VAL A 365 9.77 -34.33 -17.74
CA VAL A 365 9.65 -35.68 -17.17
C VAL A 365 9.90 -36.77 -18.22
N GLN A 366 9.29 -36.63 -19.41
CA GLN A 366 9.50 -37.57 -20.51
C GLN A 366 10.95 -37.64 -21.00
N ASP A 367 11.68 -36.52 -20.93
CA ASP A 367 13.05 -36.43 -21.42
C ASP A 367 13.97 -37.19 -20.43
N VAL A 368 13.73 -37.05 -19.13
CA VAL A 368 14.44 -37.81 -18.07
C VAL A 368 14.18 -39.31 -18.18
N VAL A 369 12.92 -39.75 -18.33
CA VAL A 369 12.60 -41.20 -18.39
C VAL A 369 13.24 -41.85 -19.61
N ARG A 370 13.17 -41.20 -20.78
CA ARG A 370 13.72 -41.76 -22.03
C ARG A 370 15.24 -41.76 -22.05
N VAL A 371 15.87 -40.72 -21.53
CA VAL A 371 17.33 -40.65 -21.41
C VAL A 371 17.84 -41.67 -20.40
N TYR A 372 17.15 -41.83 -19.26
CA TYR A 372 17.50 -42.83 -18.27
C TYR A 372 17.38 -44.27 -18.80
N ASP A 373 16.33 -44.57 -19.56
CA ASP A 373 16.17 -45.89 -20.18
C ASP A 373 17.27 -46.22 -21.21
N ALA A 374 17.76 -45.21 -21.94
CA ALA A 374 18.78 -45.37 -22.96
C ALA A 374 20.21 -45.39 -22.41
N GLU A 375 20.52 -44.51 -21.46
CA GLU A 375 21.88 -44.16 -21.05
C GLU A 375 22.12 -44.28 -19.53
N GLY A 376 21.09 -44.63 -18.74
CA GLY A 376 21.18 -44.72 -17.29
C GLY A 376 21.41 -43.36 -16.61
N ASN A 377 21.95 -43.37 -15.39
CA ASN A 377 22.16 -42.15 -14.61
C ASN A 377 23.16 -41.18 -15.26
N ASP A 378 24.13 -41.71 -16.03
CA ASP A 378 25.21 -40.92 -16.62
C ASP A 378 24.74 -40.08 -17.82
N GLY A 379 23.62 -40.45 -18.46
CA GLY A 379 23.00 -39.66 -19.53
C GLY A 379 22.14 -38.49 -19.02
N ILE A 380 21.75 -38.49 -17.74
CA ILE A 380 20.88 -37.47 -17.17
C ILE A 380 21.67 -36.17 -16.99
N SER A 381 21.24 -35.12 -17.70
CA SER A 381 21.86 -33.79 -17.61
C SER A 381 21.92 -33.26 -16.16
N ASP A 382 22.99 -32.53 -15.82
CA ASP A 382 23.14 -31.84 -14.53
C ASP A 382 21.94 -30.91 -14.22
N LEU A 383 21.36 -30.33 -15.26
CA LEU A 383 20.17 -29.48 -15.15
C LEU A 383 18.96 -30.27 -14.60
N ALA A 384 18.78 -31.53 -15.01
CA ALA A 384 17.72 -32.39 -14.49
C ALA A 384 17.93 -32.69 -13.00
N TRP A 385 19.17 -32.87 -12.55
CA TRP A 385 19.51 -33.14 -11.16
C TRP A 385 19.25 -31.96 -10.22
N THR A 386 19.06 -30.75 -10.74
CA THR A 386 18.61 -29.60 -9.92
C THR A 386 17.19 -29.77 -9.35
N SER A 387 16.38 -30.66 -9.95
CA SER A 387 15.06 -31.00 -9.46
C SER A 387 15.10 -32.24 -8.56
N PRO A 388 14.62 -32.16 -7.29
CA PRO A 388 14.57 -33.33 -6.40
C PRO A 388 13.60 -34.40 -6.90
N LEU A 389 12.69 -34.07 -7.83
CA LEU A 389 11.77 -35.04 -8.45
C LEU A 389 12.48 -36.03 -9.37
N THR A 390 13.65 -35.68 -9.91
CA THR A 390 14.43 -36.54 -10.81
C THR A 390 14.79 -37.87 -10.16
N GLN A 391 15.22 -37.83 -8.90
CA GLN A 391 15.52 -39.05 -8.14
C GLN A 391 14.27 -39.91 -7.90
N TYR A 392 13.13 -39.29 -7.57
CA TYR A 392 11.88 -40.04 -7.36
C TYR A 392 11.30 -40.64 -8.65
N ILE A 393 11.56 -40.02 -9.81
CA ILE A 393 11.19 -40.57 -11.11
C ILE A 393 11.99 -41.85 -11.39
N ILE A 394 13.30 -41.81 -11.16
CA ILE A 394 14.19 -42.96 -11.37
C ILE A 394 13.83 -44.11 -10.42
N GLU A 395 13.68 -43.82 -9.13
CA GLU A 395 13.29 -44.83 -8.13
C GLU A 395 11.94 -45.48 -8.47
N ALA A 396 10.99 -44.71 -9.00
CA ALA A 396 9.70 -45.25 -9.44
C ALA A 396 9.83 -46.07 -10.73
N TYR A 397 10.69 -45.66 -11.66
CA TYR A 397 10.96 -46.38 -12.90
C TYR A 397 11.62 -47.73 -12.65
N ASP A 398 12.55 -47.81 -11.71
CA ASP A 398 13.23 -49.05 -11.31
C ASP A 398 12.33 -49.97 -10.49
N ALA A 399 11.37 -49.39 -9.75
CA ALA A 399 10.41 -50.15 -8.96
C ALA A 399 9.28 -50.78 -9.79
N CYS A 400 9.08 -50.31 -11.03
CA CYS A 400 8.10 -50.85 -11.99
C CYS A 400 8.74 -51.85 -12.96
#